data_AF-A0A370B769-F1
#
_entry.id   AF-A0A370B769-F1
#
_cell.length_a   1.000
_cell.length_b   1.000
_cell.length_c   1.000
_cell.angle_alpha   90.00
_cell.angle_beta   90.00
_cell.angle_gamma   90.00
#
_symmetry.space_group_name_H-M   'P 1'
#
loop_
_entity.id
_entity.type
_entity.pdbx_description
1 polymer ?
#
loop_
_entity_poly.entity_id
_entity_poly.type
_entity_poly.pdbx_seq_one_letter_code
_entity_poly.pdbx_strand_id
1 'polypeptide(L)'
;MAINSVRARRTLALAGAAGVAAAVLSVPSPASAHGVSIMPGSRTNLCYKDLLQNGSTQMPSNPACADAVRQAGTTPLYNWFAVLDSNAGGRGAGYVPDGKLCSAGDRSPYNFSAYNAVRTDWPKTHLTSGSTIQLKYSNWAAHPGKFEVYLTKSGWSPTTALAWGDLDHLQTVTDPPQNGGVGTNEGHYYWNLQLPQRSGQHMLFIQWIRSDSQENFFSCSDVVFDGGSGEVTGLAGGERSAAEVEALGADVENTKADPIHAAGHAGHAGHAGHTEHGAADEKLAASSNDSAVAVPAAVAGLGAVVFASGAMAFNRSRRAKRHG
;
A
#
# COMPACT_ATOMS: atom_id res chain seq x y z
N MET A 1 42.76 41.56 -14.26
CA MET A 1 42.84 40.10 -13.97
C MET A 1 41.65 39.55 -13.14
N ALA A 2 40.55 40.30 -12.94
CA ALA A 2 39.44 39.90 -12.06
C ALA A 2 38.20 39.32 -12.77
N ILE A 3 38.15 39.32 -14.11
CA ILE A 3 36.96 38.91 -14.89
C ILE A 3 36.90 37.38 -15.08
N ASN A 4 38.04 36.70 -15.02
CA ASN A 4 38.11 35.23 -15.18
C ASN A 4 37.63 34.45 -13.94
N SER A 5 37.67 35.04 -12.74
CA SER A 5 37.27 34.36 -11.50
C SER A 5 35.75 34.28 -11.33
N VAL A 6 35.00 35.26 -11.84
CA VAL A 6 33.52 35.29 -11.75
C VAL A 6 32.88 34.31 -12.75
N ARG A 7 33.44 34.19 -13.96
CA ARG A 7 32.98 33.20 -14.96
C ARG A 7 33.21 31.77 -14.48
N ALA A 8 34.39 31.48 -13.92
CA ALA A 8 34.69 30.16 -13.35
C ALA A 8 33.77 29.80 -12.17
N ARG A 9 33.47 30.74 -11.27
CA ARG A 9 32.54 30.53 -10.14
C ARG A 9 31.10 30.28 -10.58
N ARG A 10 30.63 30.93 -11.65
CA ARG A 10 29.28 30.71 -12.21
C ARG A 10 29.14 29.36 -12.92
N THR A 11 30.16 28.91 -13.65
CA THR A 11 30.15 27.59 -14.30
C THR A 11 30.19 26.44 -13.28
N LEU A 12 30.94 26.60 -12.18
CA LEU A 12 30.96 25.62 -11.08
C LEU A 12 29.61 25.54 -10.34
N ALA A 13 28.92 26.66 -10.13
CA ALA A 13 27.60 26.68 -9.50
C ALA A 13 26.51 26.01 -10.36
N LEU A 14 26.52 26.24 -11.68
CA LEU A 14 25.58 25.62 -12.62
C LEU A 14 25.83 24.11 -12.77
N ALA A 15 27.09 23.67 -12.78
CA ALA A 15 27.44 22.25 -12.80
C ALA A 15 27.07 21.54 -11.49
N GLY A 16 27.26 22.20 -10.34
CA GLY A 16 26.83 21.67 -9.04
C GLY A 16 25.32 21.53 -8.92
N ALA A 17 24.55 22.54 -9.36
CA ALA A 17 23.09 22.48 -9.36
C ALA A 17 22.54 21.41 -10.32
N ALA A 18 23.13 21.25 -11.50
CA ALA A 18 22.77 20.19 -12.45
C ALA A 18 23.12 18.80 -11.92
N GLY A 19 24.26 18.64 -11.24
CA GLY A 19 24.67 17.38 -10.61
C GLY A 19 23.74 16.97 -9.45
N VAL A 20 23.32 17.91 -8.60
CA VAL A 20 22.35 17.65 -7.53
C VAL A 20 20.96 17.33 -8.10
N ALA A 21 20.50 18.05 -9.12
CA ALA A 21 19.22 17.76 -9.78
C ALA A 21 19.22 16.37 -10.46
N ALA A 22 20.32 15.99 -11.11
CA ALA A 22 20.46 14.66 -11.70
C ALA A 22 20.52 13.56 -10.64
N ALA A 23 21.16 13.78 -9.49
CA ALA A 23 21.21 12.83 -8.39
C ALA A 23 19.83 12.62 -7.72
N VAL A 24 19.03 13.68 -7.57
CA VAL A 24 17.65 13.59 -7.03
C VAL A 24 16.72 12.88 -8.01
N LEU A 25 16.91 13.04 -9.32
CA LEU A 25 16.15 12.33 -10.36
C LEU A 25 16.58 10.85 -10.55
N SER A 26 17.72 10.45 -9.98
CA SER A 26 18.27 9.11 -10.09
C SER A 26 17.98 8.23 -8.88
N VAL A 27 17.23 8.71 -7.89
CA VAL A 27 16.77 7.87 -6.78
C VAL A 27 15.69 6.94 -7.35
N PRO A 28 15.93 5.63 -7.47
CA PRO A 28 14.87 4.72 -7.87
C PRO A 28 13.75 4.84 -6.82
N SER A 29 12.55 5.23 -7.25
CA SER A 29 11.36 5.01 -6.45
C SER A 29 11.34 3.53 -6.09
N PRO A 30 11.17 3.15 -4.81
CA PRO A 30 11.00 1.74 -4.47
C PRO A 30 9.88 1.19 -5.36
N ALA A 31 10.24 0.26 -6.25
CA ALA A 31 9.27 -0.43 -7.07
C ALA A 31 8.50 -1.33 -6.10
N SER A 32 7.40 -0.80 -5.59
CA SER A 32 6.55 -1.48 -4.63
C SER A 32 5.91 -2.65 -5.35
N ALA A 33 6.34 -3.86 -4.99
CA ALA A 33 5.57 -5.04 -5.32
C ALA A 33 4.26 -4.99 -4.55
N HIS A 34 3.22 -5.65 -5.06
CA HIS A 34 1.90 -5.57 -4.47
C HIS A 34 1.11 -6.80 -4.85
N GLY A 35 0.65 -7.53 -3.85
CA GLY A 35 -0.24 -8.64 -4.04
C GLY A 35 -0.46 -9.41 -2.74
N VAL A 36 -1.65 -9.96 -2.61
CA VAL A 36 -2.04 -10.97 -1.63
C VAL A 36 -2.93 -12.00 -2.35
N SER A 37 -3.22 -13.12 -1.71
CA SER A 37 -4.13 -14.12 -2.26
C SER A 37 -5.51 -13.53 -2.52
N ILE A 38 -6.07 -13.85 -3.69
CA ILE A 38 -7.44 -13.51 -4.12
C ILE A 38 -8.32 -14.75 -4.25
N MET A 39 -7.73 -15.95 -4.39
CA MET A 39 -8.44 -17.23 -4.27
C MET A 39 -7.50 -18.32 -3.74
N PRO A 40 -7.74 -18.89 -2.55
CA PRO A 40 -8.67 -18.42 -1.51
C PRO A 40 -8.35 -16.97 -1.09
N GLY A 41 -9.37 -16.11 -1.00
CA GLY A 41 -9.18 -14.69 -0.74
C GLY A 41 -8.58 -14.41 0.63
N SER A 42 -7.60 -13.52 0.68
CA SER A 42 -6.99 -13.09 1.96
C SER A 42 -7.91 -12.18 2.77
N ARG A 43 -7.62 -12.00 4.06
CA ARG A 43 -8.40 -11.10 4.95
C ARG A 43 -8.55 -9.70 4.37
N THR A 44 -7.44 -9.08 3.94
CA THR A 44 -7.48 -7.73 3.35
C THR A 44 -8.26 -7.69 2.04
N ASN A 45 -8.08 -8.70 1.18
CA ASN A 45 -8.83 -8.81 -0.07
C ASN A 45 -10.33 -8.97 0.17
N LEU A 46 -10.75 -9.95 0.96
CA LEU A 46 -12.18 -10.22 1.21
C LEU A 46 -12.86 -9.09 1.97
N CYS A 47 -12.17 -8.45 2.93
CA CYS A 47 -12.71 -7.26 3.58
C CYS A 47 -12.82 -6.06 2.63
N TYR A 48 -11.93 -5.93 1.64
CA TYR A 48 -12.06 -4.92 0.60
C TYR A 48 -13.26 -5.22 -0.31
N LYS A 49 -13.45 -6.48 -0.72
CA LYS A 49 -14.64 -6.90 -1.48
C LYS A 49 -15.93 -6.61 -0.71
N ASP A 50 -15.97 -6.87 0.61
CA ASP A 50 -17.12 -6.55 1.48
C ASP A 50 -17.34 -5.04 1.67
N LEU A 51 -16.25 -4.25 1.75
CA LEU A 51 -16.31 -2.78 1.76
C LEU A 51 -16.96 -2.25 0.48
N LEU A 52 -16.58 -2.76 -0.69
CA LEU A 52 -17.12 -2.30 -1.98
C LEU A 52 -18.64 -2.48 -2.06
N GLN A 53 -19.17 -3.56 -1.49
CA GLN A 53 -20.61 -3.80 -1.42
C GLN A 53 -21.34 -2.82 -0.50
N ASN A 54 -20.61 -2.18 0.42
CA ASN A 54 -21.10 -1.18 1.37
C ASN A 54 -20.40 0.18 1.15
N GLY A 55 -20.01 0.49 -0.10
CA GLY A 55 -19.14 1.64 -0.40
C GLY A 55 -19.72 3.00 0.01
N SER A 56 -21.04 3.11 0.15
CA SER A 56 -21.73 4.33 0.61
C SER A 56 -21.47 4.67 2.08
N THR A 57 -21.15 3.68 2.92
CA THR A 57 -20.87 3.88 4.36
C THR A 57 -19.40 3.80 4.69
N GLN A 58 -18.55 3.39 3.74
CA GLN A 58 -17.13 3.13 3.96
C GLN A 58 -16.88 2.13 5.11
N MET A 59 -17.84 1.22 5.33
CA MET A 59 -17.81 0.24 6.41
C MET A 59 -18.22 -1.13 5.88
N PRO A 60 -17.35 -2.16 5.98
CA PRO A 60 -17.70 -3.53 5.65
C PRO A 60 -18.88 -4.03 6.51
N SER A 61 -19.65 -4.99 5.99
CA SER A 61 -20.75 -5.62 6.72
C SER A 61 -20.28 -6.71 7.70
N ASN A 62 -19.18 -7.38 7.36
CA ASN A 62 -18.58 -8.43 8.18
C ASN A 62 -18.09 -7.84 9.52
N PRO A 63 -18.44 -8.44 10.67
CA PRO A 63 -18.06 -7.90 11.97
C PRO A 63 -16.54 -7.81 12.20
N ALA A 64 -15.75 -8.77 11.72
CA ALA A 64 -14.29 -8.76 11.84
C ALA A 64 -13.67 -7.69 10.92
N CYS A 65 -14.14 -7.57 9.68
CA CYS A 65 -13.71 -6.52 8.76
C CYS A 65 -14.07 -5.11 9.27
N ALA A 66 -15.29 -4.93 9.78
CA ALA A 66 -15.73 -3.67 10.40
C ALA A 66 -14.90 -3.33 11.65
N ASP A 67 -14.52 -4.34 12.44
CA ASP A 67 -13.62 -4.17 13.58
C ASP A 67 -12.22 -3.72 13.16
N ALA A 68 -11.69 -4.30 12.09
CA ALA A 68 -10.43 -3.88 11.51
C ALA A 68 -10.47 -2.44 11.01
N VAL A 69 -11.54 -2.04 10.31
CA VAL A 69 -11.71 -0.65 9.85
C VAL A 69 -11.85 0.32 11.02
N ARG A 70 -12.57 -0.05 12.10
CA ARG A 70 -12.65 0.80 13.31
C ARG A 70 -11.30 1.01 13.99
N GLN A 71 -10.37 0.06 13.89
CA GLN A 71 -9.04 0.16 14.51
C GLN A 71 -8.00 0.83 13.61
N ALA A 72 -8.04 0.57 12.30
CA ALA A 72 -6.97 0.96 11.36
C ALA A 72 -7.42 1.92 10.24
N GLY A 73 -8.70 2.27 10.19
CA GLY A 73 -9.31 3.03 9.09
C GLY A 73 -9.47 2.18 7.82
N THR A 74 -9.88 2.83 6.73
CA THR A 74 -10.10 2.19 5.42
C THR A 74 -8.83 2.10 4.57
N THR A 75 -7.76 2.82 4.92
CA THR A 75 -6.48 2.81 4.18
C THR A 75 -5.93 1.41 3.90
N PRO A 76 -5.92 0.46 4.87
CA PRO A 76 -5.51 -0.92 4.60
C PRO A 76 -6.34 -1.63 3.52
N LEU A 77 -7.64 -1.32 3.41
CA LEU A 77 -8.52 -1.95 2.41
C LEU A 77 -8.30 -1.37 1.02
N TYR A 78 -8.08 -0.07 0.89
CA TYR A 78 -7.70 0.52 -0.39
C TYR A 78 -6.28 0.13 -0.85
N ASN A 79 -5.44 -0.32 0.08
CA ASN A 79 -4.10 -0.86 -0.17
C ASN A 79 -4.04 -2.34 0.19
N TRP A 80 -5.11 -3.10 -0.06
CA TRP A 80 -5.28 -4.49 0.38
C TRP A 80 -4.14 -5.43 -0.06
N PHE A 81 -3.45 -5.07 -1.14
CA PHE A 81 -2.32 -5.77 -1.75
C PHE A 81 -0.94 -5.41 -1.13
N ALA A 82 -0.87 -4.46 -0.19
CA ALA A 82 0.39 -3.87 0.30
C ALA A 82 0.83 -4.40 1.68
N VAL A 83 0.44 -5.62 2.04
CA VAL A 83 0.88 -6.27 3.29
C VAL A 83 2.32 -6.78 3.11
N LEU A 84 3.28 -5.89 3.34
CA LEU A 84 4.68 -6.09 2.96
C LEU A 84 5.67 -5.76 4.07
N ASP A 85 6.86 -6.33 3.96
CA ASP A 85 8.06 -5.88 4.67
C ASP A 85 9.21 -5.77 3.66
N SER A 86 9.67 -4.54 3.44
CA SER A 86 10.74 -4.22 2.49
C SER A 86 12.09 -4.86 2.80
N ASN A 87 12.28 -5.35 4.03
CA ASN A 87 13.53 -5.91 4.52
C ASN A 87 13.42 -7.39 4.91
N ALA A 88 12.30 -8.07 4.67
CA ALA A 88 12.13 -9.44 5.13
C ALA A 88 13.19 -10.41 4.56
N GLY A 89 13.50 -10.31 3.27
CA GLY A 89 14.63 -11.01 2.65
C GLY A 89 14.50 -12.54 2.69
N GLY A 90 13.27 -13.05 2.66
CA GLY A 90 12.95 -14.48 2.81
C GLY A 90 12.97 -14.98 4.25
N ARG A 91 13.21 -14.10 5.24
CA ARG A 91 13.14 -14.49 6.65
C ARG A 91 11.68 -14.62 7.09
N GLY A 92 11.43 -15.65 7.91
CA GLY A 92 10.13 -15.92 8.52
C GLY A 92 10.26 -16.02 10.04
N ALA A 93 10.22 -17.25 10.55
CA ALA A 93 10.36 -17.55 11.98
C ALA A 93 11.61 -16.90 12.61
N GLY A 94 11.44 -16.32 13.80
CA GLY A 94 12.49 -15.58 14.51
C GLY A 94 12.72 -14.15 14.03
N TYR A 95 12.19 -13.76 12.87
CA TYR A 95 12.25 -12.38 12.36
C TYR A 95 10.88 -11.71 12.33
N VAL A 96 9.88 -12.35 11.73
CA VAL A 96 8.47 -11.94 11.86
C VAL A 96 7.94 -12.56 13.15
N PRO A 97 7.52 -11.76 14.15
CA PRO A 97 7.01 -12.31 15.41
C PRO A 97 5.76 -13.16 15.21
N ASP A 98 5.61 -14.18 16.06
CA ASP A 98 4.34 -14.91 16.16
C ASP A 98 3.19 -13.94 16.48
N GLY A 99 2.01 -14.24 15.93
CA GLY A 99 0.83 -13.39 16.02
C GLY A 99 0.88 -12.15 15.12
N LYS A 100 1.93 -11.94 14.32
CA LYS A 100 2.09 -10.77 13.44
C LYS A 100 2.28 -11.13 11.96
N LEU A 101 2.02 -12.38 11.59
CA LEU A 101 2.22 -12.87 10.22
C LEU A 101 1.28 -12.16 9.24
N CYS A 102 0.03 -11.91 9.62
CA CYS A 102 -0.99 -11.31 8.74
C CYS A 102 -0.83 -9.79 8.55
N SER A 103 0.15 -9.17 9.20
CA SER A 103 0.51 -7.76 9.05
C SER A 103 1.97 -7.55 8.63
N ALA A 104 2.64 -8.59 8.15
CA ALA A 104 4.07 -8.55 7.81
C ALA A 104 4.96 -8.07 8.98
N GLY A 105 4.64 -8.47 10.21
CA GLY A 105 5.37 -8.03 11.40
C GLY A 105 5.08 -6.58 11.82
N ASP A 106 3.98 -5.99 11.34
CA ASP A 106 3.65 -4.56 11.46
C ASP A 106 4.71 -3.63 10.84
N ARG A 107 5.38 -4.08 9.77
CA ARG A 107 6.48 -3.34 9.11
C ARG A 107 6.10 -2.70 7.77
N SER A 108 4.86 -2.90 7.33
CA SER A 108 4.34 -2.27 6.11
C SER A 108 4.23 -0.75 6.28
N PRO A 109 4.28 0.04 5.18
CA PRO A 109 3.93 1.46 5.19
C PRO A 109 2.51 1.76 5.71
N TYR A 110 1.62 0.76 5.75
CA TYR A 110 0.24 0.89 6.24
C TYR A 110 0.00 0.03 7.49
N ASN A 111 -0.93 0.47 8.34
CA ASN A 111 -1.26 -0.25 9.56
C ASN A 111 -2.19 -1.45 9.28
N PHE A 112 -1.61 -2.65 9.16
CA PHE A 112 -2.34 -3.91 9.05
C PHE A 112 -2.51 -4.66 10.38
N SER A 113 -2.18 -4.07 11.53
CA SER A 113 -2.14 -4.80 12.82
C SER A 113 -3.50 -5.44 13.17
N ALA A 114 -4.61 -4.80 12.83
CA ALA A 114 -5.95 -5.32 13.13
C ALA A 114 -6.29 -6.62 12.38
N TYR A 115 -5.60 -6.90 11.25
CA TYR A 115 -5.79 -8.14 10.49
C TYR A 115 -5.13 -9.36 11.16
N ASN A 116 -4.37 -9.17 12.25
CA ASN A 116 -3.91 -10.26 13.10
C ASN A 116 -4.95 -10.71 14.13
N ALA A 117 -6.10 -10.04 14.24
CA ALA A 117 -7.05 -10.32 15.32
C ALA A 117 -7.51 -11.79 15.32
N VAL A 118 -7.52 -12.35 16.53
CA VAL A 118 -7.92 -13.73 16.80
C VAL A 118 -9.44 -13.78 16.86
N ARG A 119 -10.06 -14.14 15.74
CA ARG A 119 -11.51 -14.19 15.57
C ARG A 119 -11.91 -15.34 14.66
N THR A 120 -13.12 -15.85 14.84
CA THR A 120 -13.67 -16.97 14.04
C THR A 120 -14.67 -16.51 12.97
N ASP A 121 -14.97 -15.21 12.92
CA ASP A 121 -16.00 -14.59 12.08
C ASP A 121 -15.41 -13.75 10.91
N TRP A 122 -14.12 -13.93 10.60
CA TRP A 122 -13.56 -13.47 9.33
C TRP A 122 -14.26 -14.14 8.13
N PRO A 123 -14.37 -13.44 6.98
CA PRO A 123 -14.82 -14.08 5.74
C PRO A 123 -13.91 -15.26 5.41
N LYS A 124 -14.49 -16.38 4.96
CA LYS A 124 -13.74 -17.62 4.76
C LYS A 124 -14.12 -18.33 3.48
N THR A 125 -13.14 -18.97 2.84
CA THR A 125 -13.36 -19.82 1.67
C THR A 125 -13.59 -21.27 2.07
N HIS A 126 -14.64 -21.89 1.55
CA HIS A 126 -15.03 -23.27 1.77
C HIS A 126 -14.29 -24.20 0.81
N LEU A 127 -13.63 -25.21 1.36
CA LEU A 127 -12.72 -26.10 0.63
C LEU A 127 -13.03 -27.57 0.92
N THR A 128 -12.64 -28.42 -0.02
CA THR A 128 -12.71 -29.87 0.11
C THR A 128 -11.35 -30.43 0.54
N SER A 129 -11.34 -31.20 1.62
CA SER A 129 -10.12 -31.89 2.09
C SER A 129 -9.57 -32.83 1.01
N GLY A 130 -8.26 -32.77 0.76
CA GLY A 130 -7.62 -33.62 -0.26
C GLY A 130 -7.91 -33.26 -1.72
N SER A 131 -8.65 -32.19 -2.01
CA SER A 131 -8.85 -31.73 -3.39
C SER A 131 -7.65 -30.92 -3.90
N THR A 132 -7.58 -30.73 -5.21
CA THR A 132 -6.70 -29.71 -5.82
C THR A 132 -7.53 -28.47 -6.11
N ILE A 133 -7.00 -27.29 -5.74
CA ILE A 133 -7.55 -25.99 -6.09
C ILE A 133 -6.60 -25.23 -7.00
N GLN A 134 -7.14 -24.29 -7.78
CA GLN A 134 -6.31 -23.31 -8.49
C GLN A 134 -6.14 -22.07 -7.60
N LEU A 135 -4.98 -21.91 -6.99
CA LEU A 135 -4.68 -20.73 -6.19
C LEU A 135 -4.44 -19.53 -7.12
N LYS A 136 -4.99 -18.36 -6.77
CA LYS A 136 -4.80 -17.08 -7.45
C LYS A 136 -4.24 -16.04 -6.50
N TYR A 137 -3.14 -15.41 -6.88
CA TYR A 137 -2.44 -14.38 -6.10
C TYR A 137 -2.36 -13.09 -6.90
N SER A 138 -2.80 -11.96 -6.36
CA SER A 138 -2.84 -10.69 -7.10
C SER A 138 -1.48 -10.30 -7.67
N ASN A 139 -1.46 -9.83 -8.93
CA ASN A 139 -0.28 -9.26 -9.57
C ASN A 139 -0.37 -7.73 -9.69
N TRP A 140 -0.98 -7.05 -8.70
CA TRP A 140 -1.20 -5.60 -8.72
C TRP A 140 0.08 -4.83 -9.12
N ALA A 141 1.23 -5.26 -8.61
CA ALA A 141 2.51 -5.00 -9.24
C ALA A 141 3.28 -6.31 -9.37
N ALA A 142 3.57 -6.72 -10.61
CA ALA A 142 4.24 -7.98 -10.90
C ALA A 142 5.76 -7.91 -10.69
N HIS A 143 6.32 -8.91 -10.02
CA HIS A 143 7.75 -9.08 -9.77
C HIS A 143 8.15 -10.56 -9.87
N PRO A 144 9.44 -10.88 -10.10
CA PRO A 144 9.93 -12.25 -10.05
C PRO A 144 10.12 -12.70 -8.59
N GLY A 145 9.98 -14.00 -8.33
CA GLY A 145 10.21 -14.55 -7.00
C GLY A 145 9.55 -15.88 -6.73
N LYS A 146 9.51 -16.23 -5.44
CA LYS A 146 8.96 -17.48 -4.93
C LYS A 146 7.77 -17.22 -4.03
N PHE A 147 6.74 -18.03 -4.16
CA PHE A 147 5.58 -18.07 -3.27
C PHE A 147 5.73 -19.30 -2.39
N GLU A 148 6.04 -19.09 -1.11
CA GLU A 148 6.06 -20.14 -0.10
C GLU A 148 4.65 -20.27 0.48
N VAL A 149 4.00 -21.40 0.23
CA VAL A 149 2.60 -21.65 0.61
C VAL A 149 2.56 -22.57 1.82
N TYR A 150 1.85 -22.12 2.86
CA TYR A 150 1.70 -22.81 4.13
C TYR A 150 0.24 -22.99 4.47
N LEU A 151 -0.04 -24.00 5.28
CA LEU A 151 -1.34 -24.20 5.90
C LEU A 151 -1.15 -24.58 7.35
N THR A 152 -2.01 -24.07 8.22
CA THR A 152 -2.04 -24.50 9.64
C THR A 152 -2.15 -26.02 9.79
N LYS A 153 -1.46 -26.54 10.80
CA LYS A 153 -1.42 -27.96 11.19
C LYS A 153 -2.79 -28.46 11.63
N SER A 154 -3.01 -29.76 11.51
CA SER A 154 -4.17 -30.42 12.11
C SER A 154 -4.23 -30.15 13.62
N GLY A 155 -5.40 -29.77 14.12
CA GLY A 155 -5.61 -29.44 15.54
C GLY A 155 -5.31 -27.98 15.91
N TRP A 156 -4.84 -27.15 14.97
CA TRP A 156 -4.77 -25.70 15.17
C TRP A 156 -6.16 -25.10 15.44
N SER A 157 -6.24 -24.10 16.31
CA SER A 157 -7.49 -23.41 16.63
C SER A 157 -7.51 -21.98 16.08
N PRO A 158 -8.60 -21.53 15.43
CA PRO A 158 -8.77 -20.13 15.05
C PRO A 158 -8.95 -19.18 16.23
N THR A 159 -9.02 -19.71 17.46
CA THR A 159 -9.08 -18.94 18.71
C THR A 159 -7.70 -18.66 19.31
N THR A 160 -6.61 -18.96 18.59
CA THR A 160 -5.24 -18.64 18.97
C THR A 160 -4.57 -17.76 17.91
N ALA A 161 -3.64 -16.91 18.34
CA ALA A 161 -2.85 -16.11 17.40
C ALA A 161 -1.99 -17.04 16.53
N LEU A 162 -1.95 -16.79 15.22
CA LEU A 162 -1.16 -17.59 14.30
C LEU A 162 0.33 -17.45 14.59
N ALA A 163 1.01 -18.57 14.80
CA ALA A 163 2.45 -18.64 14.99
C ALA A 163 3.13 -19.41 13.85
N TRP A 164 4.43 -19.20 13.64
CA TRP A 164 5.21 -19.98 12.68
C TRP A 164 5.21 -21.48 13.02
N GLY A 165 5.19 -21.80 14.33
CA GLY A 165 5.09 -23.18 14.82
C GLY A 165 3.78 -23.88 14.43
N ASP A 166 2.74 -23.13 14.05
CA ASP A 166 1.43 -23.68 13.65
C ASP A 166 1.38 -24.12 12.18
N LEU A 167 2.38 -23.75 11.37
CA LEU A 167 2.34 -23.88 9.91
C LEU A 167 3.05 -25.14 9.42
N ASP A 168 2.41 -25.85 8.49
CA ASP A 168 3.04 -26.82 7.60
C ASP A 168 3.31 -26.15 6.25
N HIS A 169 4.54 -26.25 5.75
CA HIS A 169 4.87 -25.85 4.39
C HIS A 169 4.31 -26.87 3.39
N LEU A 170 3.54 -26.38 2.41
CA LEU A 170 2.90 -27.23 1.39
C LEU A 170 3.64 -27.22 0.06
N GLN A 171 4.04 -26.04 -0.42
CA GLN A 171 4.56 -25.87 -1.77
C GLN A 171 5.35 -24.56 -1.90
N THR A 172 6.47 -24.62 -2.61
CA THR A 172 7.17 -23.45 -3.14
C THR A 172 6.89 -23.34 -4.63
N VAL A 173 6.41 -22.17 -5.09
CA VAL A 173 6.16 -21.91 -6.52
C VAL A 173 7.04 -20.76 -6.98
N THR A 174 7.86 -20.97 -8.02
CA THR A 174 8.75 -19.93 -8.57
C THR A 174 8.19 -19.41 -9.87
N ASP A 175 8.06 -18.08 -10.01
CA ASP A 175 7.62 -17.38 -11.22
C ASP A 175 6.41 -18.03 -11.93
N PRO A 176 5.28 -18.23 -11.24
CA PRO A 176 4.08 -18.83 -11.84
C PRO A 176 3.55 -18.00 -13.03
N PRO A 177 2.78 -18.63 -13.93
CA PRO A 177 2.12 -17.91 -15.02
C PRO A 177 1.12 -16.88 -14.46
N GLN A 178 0.83 -15.87 -15.29
CA GLN A 178 -0.10 -14.78 -14.97
C GLN A 178 -1.28 -14.77 -15.93
N ASN A 179 -2.41 -14.24 -15.45
CA ASN A 179 -3.60 -13.97 -16.23
C ASN A 179 -4.21 -12.63 -15.79
N GLY A 180 -4.86 -11.90 -16.71
CA GLY A 180 -5.33 -10.53 -16.48
C GLY A 180 -4.21 -9.48 -16.51
N GLY A 181 -4.61 -8.20 -16.50
CA GLY A 181 -3.66 -7.08 -16.55
C GLY A 181 -2.99 -6.81 -15.20
N VAL A 182 -1.69 -6.51 -15.21
CA VAL A 182 -0.99 -6.00 -14.03
C VAL A 182 -1.64 -4.69 -13.58
N GLY A 183 -1.89 -4.54 -12.29
CA GLY A 183 -2.54 -3.35 -11.72
C GLY A 183 -4.05 -3.30 -11.86
N THR A 184 -4.71 -4.41 -12.26
CA THR A 184 -6.17 -4.54 -12.23
C THR A 184 -6.63 -5.39 -11.05
N ASN A 185 -7.93 -5.35 -10.74
CA ASN A 185 -8.50 -6.14 -9.64
C ASN A 185 -8.54 -7.66 -9.96
N GLU A 186 -8.55 -8.02 -11.24
CA GLU A 186 -8.59 -9.40 -11.74
C GLU A 186 -7.20 -9.93 -12.07
N GLY A 187 -6.18 -9.08 -12.19
CA GLY A 187 -4.83 -9.50 -12.49
C GLY A 187 -4.25 -10.42 -11.41
N HIS A 188 -3.73 -11.59 -11.81
CA HIS A 188 -3.19 -12.56 -10.88
C HIS A 188 -2.14 -13.50 -11.47
N TYR A 189 -1.27 -13.99 -10.61
CA TYR A 189 -0.56 -15.25 -10.76
C TYR A 189 -1.49 -16.42 -10.45
N TYR A 190 -1.30 -17.57 -11.09
CA TYR A 190 -2.05 -18.78 -10.76
C TYR A 190 -1.21 -20.06 -10.80
N TRP A 191 -1.58 -21.03 -9.96
CA TRP A 191 -1.03 -22.38 -9.96
C TRP A 191 -1.99 -23.35 -9.26
N ASN A 192 -1.76 -24.66 -9.44
CA ASN A 192 -2.52 -25.69 -8.72
C ASN A 192 -1.87 -26.00 -7.37
N LEU A 193 -2.68 -26.04 -6.33
CA LEU A 193 -2.30 -26.45 -4.97
C LEU A 193 -3.09 -27.70 -4.59
N GLN A 194 -2.38 -28.80 -4.30
CA GLN A 194 -2.96 -30.00 -3.71
C GLN A 194 -3.14 -29.78 -2.20
N LEU A 195 -4.40 -29.76 -1.74
CA LEU A 195 -4.70 -29.58 -0.33
C LEU A 195 -4.42 -30.88 0.45
N PRO A 196 -3.82 -30.79 1.66
CA PRO A 196 -3.66 -31.95 2.54
C PRO A 196 -5.00 -32.36 3.17
N GLN A 197 -4.98 -33.47 3.91
CA GLN A 197 -6.13 -33.86 4.71
C GLN A 197 -6.29 -32.94 5.92
N ARG A 198 -7.43 -32.24 6.01
CA ARG A 198 -7.80 -31.27 7.06
C ARG A 198 -9.31 -31.26 7.29
N SER A 199 -9.74 -30.68 8.41
CA SER A 199 -11.17 -30.56 8.76
C SER A 199 -11.39 -29.28 9.55
N GLY A 200 -12.50 -28.57 9.30
CA GLY A 200 -12.83 -27.36 10.02
C GLY A 200 -11.99 -26.15 9.60
N GLN A 201 -11.97 -25.11 10.43
CA GLN A 201 -11.34 -23.83 10.07
C GLN A 201 -9.82 -23.88 10.19
N HIS A 202 -9.15 -23.35 9.17
CA HIS A 202 -7.70 -23.27 9.04
C HIS A 202 -7.30 -21.91 8.47
N MET A 203 -6.02 -21.56 8.62
CA MET A 203 -5.40 -20.44 7.94
C MET A 203 -4.44 -20.95 6.85
N LEU A 204 -4.64 -20.47 5.61
CA LEU A 204 -3.66 -20.56 4.53
C LEU A 204 -2.80 -19.30 4.55
N PHE A 205 -1.49 -19.48 4.65
CA PHE A 205 -0.53 -18.38 4.72
C PHE A 205 0.42 -18.46 3.54
N ILE A 206 0.69 -17.32 2.89
CA ILE A 206 1.64 -17.23 1.78
C ILE A 206 2.65 -16.13 2.07
N GLN A 207 3.92 -16.45 1.91
CA GLN A 207 5.00 -15.47 1.84
C GLN A 207 5.50 -15.39 0.39
N TRP A 208 5.33 -14.24 -0.25
CA TRP A 208 5.94 -13.97 -1.55
C TRP A 208 7.31 -13.33 -1.34
N ILE A 209 8.35 -14.06 -1.72
CA ILE A 209 9.76 -13.67 -1.60
C ILE A 209 10.26 -13.24 -2.97
N ARG A 210 10.44 -11.93 -3.16
CA ARG A 210 11.03 -11.40 -4.40
C ARG A 210 12.45 -11.89 -4.60
N SER A 211 12.83 -12.15 -5.85
CA SER A 211 14.21 -12.50 -6.20
C SER A 211 15.07 -11.30 -6.59
N ASP A 212 14.45 -10.13 -6.79
CA ASP A 212 15.09 -8.88 -7.21
C ASP A 212 15.14 -7.82 -6.09
N SER A 213 14.65 -8.13 -4.89
CA SER A 213 14.57 -7.23 -3.74
C SER A 213 14.56 -8.02 -2.42
N GLN A 214 14.82 -7.35 -1.29
CA GLN A 214 14.57 -7.90 0.04
C GLN A 214 13.09 -7.83 0.44
N GLU A 215 12.26 -7.13 -0.34
CA GLU A 215 10.85 -6.96 -0.04
C GLU A 215 10.08 -8.27 -0.18
N ASN A 216 9.25 -8.59 0.81
CA ASN A 216 8.33 -9.73 0.78
C ASN A 216 6.90 -9.30 1.07
N PHE A 217 5.94 -10.11 0.64
CA PHE A 217 4.51 -9.93 0.91
C PHE A 217 3.98 -11.07 1.74
N PHE A 218 3.00 -10.77 2.58
CA PHE A 218 2.44 -11.68 3.56
C PHE A 218 0.92 -11.72 3.39
N SER A 219 0.39 -12.92 3.16
CA SER A 219 -1.03 -13.12 2.89
C SER A 219 -1.61 -14.16 3.85
N CYS A 220 -2.73 -13.84 4.48
CA CYS A 220 -3.50 -14.74 5.35
C CYS A 220 -4.91 -14.90 4.78
N SER A 221 -5.31 -16.13 4.47
CA SER A 221 -6.66 -16.49 4.01
C SER A 221 -7.30 -17.46 4.99
N ASP A 222 -8.42 -17.05 5.60
CA ASP A 222 -9.24 -17.96 6.40
C ASP A 222 -9.97 -18.94 5.47
N VAL A 223 -9.82 -20.23 5.74
CA VAL A 223 -10.46 -21.30 4.97
C VAL A 223 -11.16 -22.27 5.91
N VAL A 224 -12.13 -23.02 5.39
CA VAL A 224 -12.81 -24.08 6.13
C VAL A 224 -12.89 -25.34 5.29
N PHE A 225 -12.47 -26.47 5.87
CA PHE A 225 -12.53 -27.78 5.23
C PHE A 225 -13.82 -28.48 5.65
N ASP A 226 -14.88 -28.24 4.88
CA ASP A 226 -16.24 -28.74 5.10
C ASP A 226 -16.89 -29.34 3.84
N GLY A 227 -16.13 -29.46 2.76
CA GLY A 227 -16.62 -30.05 1.49
C GLY A 227 -17.03 -29.02 0.45
N GLY A 228 -16.79 -27.73 0.67
CA GLY A 228 -17.00 -26.70 -0.34
C GLY A 228 -16.01 -26.74 -1.51
N SER A 229 -16.30 -25.95 -2.54
CA SER A 229 -15.59 -25.87 -3.82
C SER A 229 -15.09 -24.46 -4.16
N GLY A 230 -14.90 -23.61 -3.15
CA GLY A 230 -14.37 -22.24 -3.29
C GLY A 230 -15.39 -21.15 -2.96
N GLU A 231 -16.57 -21.52 -2.49
CA GLU A 231 -17.58 -20.58 -2.00
C GLU A 231 -17.01 -19.78 -0.82
N VAL A 232 -17.51 -18.56 -0.63
CA VAL A 232 -17.11 -17.67 0.45
C VAL A 232 -18.31 -17.29 1.28
N THR A 233 -18.18 -17.44 2.59
CA THR A 233 -19.16 -16.92 3.57
C THR A 233 -18.57 -15.77 4.36
N GLY A 234 -19.45 -15.02 5.04
CA GLY A 234 -19.06 -13.87 5.86
C GLY A 234 -18.97 -12.56 5.10
N LEU A 235 -19.38 -12.49 3.83
CA LEU A 235 -19.54 -11.26 3.05
C LEU A 235 -21.01 -10.76 3.10
N ALA A 236 -21.24 -9.51 2.74
CA ALA A 236 -22.59 -8.97 2.55
C ALA A 236 -23.40 -9.85 1.59
N GLY A 237 -24.65 -10.18 1.94
CA GLY A 237 -25.54 -11.00 1.13
C GLY A 237 -25.38 -12.52 1.31
N GLY A 238 -24.54 -12.99 2.23
CA GLY A 238 -24.45 -14.39 2.62
C GLY A 238 -23.36 -15.16 1.87
N GLU A 239 -23.61 -16.44 1.60
CA GLU A 239 -22.72 -17.30 0.82
C GLU A 239 -22.65 -16.82 -0.64
N ARG A 240 -21.45 -16.87 -1.23
CA ARG A 240 -21.17 -16.49 -2.62
C ARG A 240 -20.25 -17.51 -3.25
N SER A 241 -20.46 -17.81 -4.53
CA SER A 241 -19.50 -18.61 -5.30
C SER A 241 -18.17 -17.87 -5.50
N ALA A 242 -17.09 -18.60 -5.79
CA ALA A 242 -15.79 -18.01 -6.12
C ALA A 242 -15.89 -16.98 -7.27
N ALA A 243 -16.68 -17.30 -8.31
CA ALA A 243 -16.88 -16.44 -9.46
C ALA A 243 -17.60 -15.12 -9.09
N GLU A 244 -18.61 -15.19 -8.21
CA GLU A 244 -19.29 -13.98 -7.72
C GLU A 244 -18.34 -13.09 -6.91
N VAL A 245 -17.47 -13.67 -6.08
CA VAL A 245 -16.47 -12.92 -5.30
C VAL A 245 -15.42 -12.28 -6.22
N GLU A 246 -14.98 -13.00 -7.25
CA GLU A 246 -14.05 -12.45 -8.25
C GLU A 246 -14.67 -11.23 -8.96
N ALA A 247 -15.95 -11.31 -9.35
CA ALA A 247 -16.67 -10.24 -10.01
C ALA A 247 -16.92 -8.99 -9.12
N LEU A 248 -16.88 -9.13 -7.78
CA LEU A 248 -17.06 -7.99 -6.89
C LEU A 248 -15.97 -6.94 -7.11
N GLY A 249 -16.36 -5.74 -7.54
CA GLY A 249 -15.40 -4.66 -7.77
C GLY A 249 -14.59 -4.77 -9.04
N ALA A 250 -14.95 -5.65 -9.98
CA ALA A 250 -14.25 -5.73 -11.26
C ALA A 250 -14.32 -4.40 -12.05
N ASP A 251 -15.43 -3.68 -11.92
CA ASP A 251 -15.64 -2.37 -12.56
C ASP A 251 -15.20 -1.17 -11.70
N VAL A 252 -14.64 -1.43 -10.50
CA VAL A 252 -14.23 -0.36 -9.58
C VAL A 252 -12.76 -0.07 -9.77
N GLU A 253 -12.44 1.08 -10.38
CA GLU A 253 -11.08 1.60 -10.33
C GLU A 253 -10.70 1.88 -8.87
N ASN A 254 -9.65 1.22 -8.38
CA ASN A 254 -9.12 1.45 -7.03
C ASN A 254 -8.32 2.77 -7.01
N THR A 255 -9.00 3.88 -7.26
CA THR A 255 -8.45 5.22 -7.29
C THR A 255 -8.86 5.97 -6.03
N LYS A 256 -7.91 6.04 -5.09
CA LYS A 256 -7.91 6.82 -3.84
C LYS A 256 -8.61 6.17 -2.65
N ALA A 257 -7.79 5.83 -1.65
CA ALA A 257 -8.19 6.01 -0.27
C ALA A 257 -8.38 7.51 -0.04
N ASP A 258 -9.62 8.00 0.07
CA ASP A 258 -9.82 9.27 0.76
C ASP A 258 -9.55 9.01 2.25
N PRO A 259 -8.58 9.69 2.87
CA PRO A 259 -8.40 9.59 4.31
C PRO A 259 -9.72 10.01 4.97
N ILE A 260 -10.24 9.20 5.89
CA ILE A 260 -11.28 9.67 6.79
C ILE A 260 -10.65 10.84 7.56
N HIS A 261 -11.02 12.07 7.20
CA HIS A 261 -10.73 13.22 8.02
C HIS A 261 -11.26 12.92 9.43
N ALA A 262 -10.37 12.89 10.42
CA ALA A 262 -10.74 12.79 11.82
C ALA A 262 -11.84 13.82 12.08
N ALA A 263 -13.03 13.35 12.42
CA ALA A 263 -14.14 14.20 12.77
C ALA A 263 -13.75 15.02 14.02
N GLY A 264 -13.61 16.34 13.83
CA GLY A 264 -13.91 17.36 14.81
C GLY A 264 -13.10 17.39 16.11
N HIS A 265 -11.98 18.13 16.09
CA HIS A 265 -11.68 19.01 17.22
C HIS A 265 -11.89 20.46 16.78
N ALA A 266 -13.16 20.86 16.75
CA ALA A 266 -13.55 22.27 16.72
C ALA A 266 -14.42 22.53 17.96
N GLY A 267 -13.94 23.43 18.83
CA GLY A 267 -14.80 24.13 19.80
C GLY A 267 -14.43 23.96 21.27
N HIS A 268 -13.38 24.64 21.73
CA HIS A 268 -13.38 25.22 23.08
C HIS A 268 -12.92 26.68 23.00
N ALA A 269 -13.87 27.55 22.64
CA ALA A 269 -13.94 28.96 22.98
C ALA A 269 -15.43 29.30 22.85
N GLY A 270 -16.17 29.79 23.82
CA GLY A 270 -15.93 30.25 25.17
C GLY A 270 -17.23 30.96 25.53
N HIS A 271 -17.89 30.55 26.61
CA HIS A 271 -19.05 31.26 27.13
C HIS A 271 -18.78 31.61 28.59
N ALA A 272 -18.52 32.90 28.83
CA ALA A 272 -19.01 33.62 29.99
C ALA A 272 -18.72 35.10 29.73
N GLY A 273 -19.76 35.85 29.42
CA GLY A 273 -19.71 37.30 29.48
C GLY A 273 -19.65 37.74 30.93
N HIS A 274 -18.80 38.72 31.23
CA HIS A 274 -19.02 39.66 32.31
C HIS A 274 -18.46 41.02 31.88
N THR A 275 -19.34 42.01 31.96
CA THR A 275 -19.12 43.44 31.74
C THR A 275 -18.48 44.11 32.96
N GLU A 276 -17.59 45.06 32.66
CA GLU A 276 -17.20 46.27 33.41
C GLU A 276 -16.58 46.14 34.82
N HIS A 277 -15.37 46.70 34.98
CA HIS A 277 -15.12 47.91 35.78
C HIS A 277 -13.70 48.46 35.50
N GLY A 278 -13.59 49.78 35.34
CA GLY A 278 -12.35 50.50 35.04
C GLY A 278 -11.54 50.97 36.26
N ALA A 279 -10.57 51.83 35.93
CA ALA A 279 -9.61 52.56 36.78
C ALA A 279 -8.36 51.78 37.20
N ALA A 280 -7.17 52.35 37.37
CA ALA A 280 -6.48 53.57 36.93
C ALA A 280 -5.06 53.44 37.55
N ASP A 281 -4.02 53.91 36.83
CA ASP A 281 -2.67 54.30 37.32
C ASP A 281 -1.83 53.21 38.08
N GLU A 282 -0.49 53.17 38.08
CA GLU A 282 0.52 54.21 37.95
C GLU A 282 1.90 53.58 37.58
N LYS A 283 2.50 54.09 36.50
CA LYS A 283 3.90 54.57 36.33
C LYS A 283 5.10 53.82 37.00
N LEU A 284 6.08 53.45 36.16
CA LEU A 284 7.52 53.78 36.34
C LEU A 284 8.31 53.53 35.02
N ALA A 285 8.87 54.62 34.48
CA ALA A 285 9.89 54.69 33.41
C ALA A 285 11.30 54.44 34.01
N ALA A 286 12.45 54.25 33.34
CA ALA A 286 13.01 54.33 31.98
C ALA A 286 14.28 53.40 31.99
N SER A 287 14.96 52.95 30.93
CA SER A 287 15.67 53.70 29.89
C SER A 287 16.49 52.75 28.98
N SER A 288 16.47 53.01 27.65
CA SER A 288 17.53 52.86 26.60
C SER A 288 18.31 51.52 26.44
N ASN A 289 18.59 50.96 25.25
CA ASN A 289 18.70 51.54 23.91
C ASN A 289 18.57 50.45 22.80
N ASP A 290 18.15 50.91 21.63
CA ASP A 290 17.83 50.24 20.37
C ASP A 290 18.95 49.43 19.67
N SER A 291 18.53 48.42 18.90
CA SER A 291 18.74 48.38 17.43
C SER A 291 17.84 47.32 16.78
N ALA A 292 16.83 47.80 16.06
CA ALA A 292 15.97 47.04 15.18
C ALA A 292 16.63 46.77 13.82
N VAL A 293 16.33 45.61 13.20
CA VAL A 293 16.11 45.52 11.74
C VAL A 293 14.97 44.53 11.48
N ALA A 294 13.85 45.07 11.00
CA ALA A 294 12.73 44.33 10.44
C ALA A 294 13.03 43.89 9.00
N VAL A 295 12.53 42.72 8.60
CA VAL A 295 12.43 42.32 7.19
C VAL A 295 10.94 42.20 6.84
N PRO A 296 10.45 42.90 5.80
CA PRO A 296 9.04 42.93 5.45
C PRO A 296 8.61 41.74 4.57
N ALA A 297 7.32 41.42 4.67
CA ALA A 297 6.59 40.54 3.78
C ALA A 297 6.19 41.24 2.46
N ALA A 298 5.86 40.38 1.48
CA ALA A 298 5.20 40.61 0.18
C ALA A 298 6.07 41.06 -1.01
N VAL A 299 6.04 40.29 -2.11
CA VAL A 299 5.46 40.68 -3.41
C VAL A 299 5.09 39.42 -4.22
N ALA A 300 3.95 39.50 -4.90
CA ALA A 300 3.33 38.53 -5.79
C ALA A 300 3.90 38.52 -7.23
N GLY A 301 3.72 37.39 -7.93
CA GLY A 301 3.29 37.34 -9.34
C GLY A 301 4.36 37.38 -10.46
N LEU A 302 3.98 36.72 -11.57
CA LEU A 302 4.60 36.57 -12.91
C LEU A 302 5.28 35.19 -13.09
N GLY A 303 5.02 34.41 -14.13
CA GLY A 303 4.30 34.61 -15.38
C GLY A 303 4.82 33.56 -16.36
N ALA A 304 3.92 32.97 -17.16
CA ALA A 304 4.20 31.87 -18.08
C ALA A 304 5.34 32.19 -19.08
N VAL A 305 6.24 31.22 -19.32
CA VAL A 305 7.25 31.28 -20.38
C VAL A 305 6.84 30.33 -21.51
N VAL A 306 6.47 30.91 -22.65
CA VAL A 306 6.27 30.24 -23.94
C VAL A 306 7.63 30.07 -24.61
N PHE A 307 7.99 28.83 -24.99
CA PHE A 307 9.16 28.56 -25.83
C PHE A 307 8.75 28.43 -27.30
N ALA A 308 9.26 29.34 -28.13
CA ALA A 308 9.30 29.19 -29.58
C ALA A 308 10.77 29.13 -30.01
N SER A 309 11.22 28.01 -30.54
CA SER A 309 12.54 27.85 -31.14
C SER A 309 12.38 27.47 -32.61
N GLY A 310 12.67 28.43 -33.49
CA GLY A 310 12.81 28.21 -34.93
C GLY A 310 14.21 27.71 -35.27
N ALA A 311 14.30 26.75 -36.20
CA ALA A 311 15.55 26.29 -36.79
C ALA A 311 15.58 26.65 -38.28
N MET A 312 16.56 27.47 -38.69
CA MET A 312 17.00 27.60 -40.08
C MET A 312 18.46 27.17 -40.15
N ALA A 313 18.73 26.06 -40.83
CA ALA A 313 20.07 25.65 -41.21
C ALA A 313 20.23 25.76 -42.73
N PHE A 314 21.07 26.71 -43.14
CA PHE A 314 21.56 26.88 -44.50
C PHE A 314 22.55 25.74 -44.83
N ASN A 315 22.38 25.06 -45.96
CA ASN A 315 23.45 24.26 -46.57
C ASN A 315 23.78 24.81 -47.96
N ARG A 316 25.03 25.24 -48.14
CA ARG A 316 25.53 25.85 -49.38
C ARG A 316 26.89 25.25 -49.70
N SER A 317 26.91 24.19 -50.51
CA SER A 317 28.11 23.73 -51.21
C SER A 317 27.91 23.83 -52.73
N ARG A 318 28.47 24.90 -53.32
CA ARG A 318 28.91 24.95 -54.74
C ARG A 318 30.17 24.06 -54.83
N ARG A 319 30.63 23.47 -55.93
CA ARG A 319 30.59 23.63 -57.41
C ARG A 319 31.35 22.37 -57.91
N ALA A 320 31.13 21.74 -59.06
CA ALA A 320 31.34 22.27 -60.40
C ALA A 320 31.18 21.18 -61.48
N LYS A 321 30.67 21.61 -62.66
CA LYS A 321 30.95 21.14 -64.05
C LYS A 321 30.44 19.72 -64.41
N ARG A 322 29.89 19.46 -65.61
CA ARG A 322 30.21 20.01 -66.94
C ARG A 322 29.09 19.67 -67.96
N HIS A 323 28.95 20.52 -68.97
CA HIS A 323 28.07 20.37 -70.14
C HIS A 323 28.41 19.17 -71.03
N GLY A 324 27.39 18.66 -71.71
CA GLY A 324 27.37 17.75 -72.84
C GLY A 324 25.91 17.43 -73.15
#